data_AF-A0A6C8YXF1-F1
#
_entry.id   AF-A0A6C8YXF1-F1
#
_cell.length_a   1.000
_cell.length_b   1.000
_cell.length_c   1.000
_cell.angle_alpha   90.00
_cell.angle_beta   90.00
_cell.angle_gamma   90.00
#
_symmetry.space_group_name_H-M   'P 1'
#
loop_
_entity.id
_entity.type
_entity.pdbx_description
1 polymer ?
#
loop_
_entity_poly.entity_id
_entity_poly.type
_entity_poly.pdbx_seq_one_letter_code
_entity_poly.pdbx_strand_id
1 'polypeptide(L)' 'TNTIKEGAMFTIEFSPEHGVRLNYDEVGDLPYIKEEGFDRAILRAWLGDNPISLEMKKDLLGQH' A
#
# COMPACT_ATOMS: atom_id res chain seq x y z
N THR A 1 -16.24 -15.39 -6.44
CA THR A 1 -15.20 -15.10 -5.44
C THR A 1 -13.98 -14.67 -6.21
N ASN A 2 -13.50 -13.44 -6.03
CA ASN A 2 -12.27 -13.00 -6.68
C ASN A 2 -11.11 -13.61 -5.88
N THR A 3 -10.61 -14.75 -6.34
CA THR A 3 -9.46 -15.42 -5.73
C THR A 3 -8.19 -14.72 -6.19
N ILE A 4 -7.42 -14.20 -5.24
CA ILE A 4 -6.07 -13.69 -5.50
C ILE A 4 -5.19 -14.89 -5.83
N LYS A 5 -4.54 -14.87 -7.00
CA LYS A 5 -3.67 -15.96 -7.44
C LYS A 5 -2.33 -15.87 -6.71
N GLU A 6 -1.70 -17.02 -6.49
CA GLU A 6 -0.31 -17.04 -6.04
C GLU A 6 0.59 -16.35 -7.08
N GLY A 7 1.55 -15.54 -6.61
CA GLY A 7 2.40 -14.73 -7.46
C GLY A 7 1.75 -13.46 -8.01
N ALA A 8 0.49 -13.17 -7.68
CA ALA A 8 -0.13 -11.94 -8.11
C ALA A 8 0.48 -10.72 -7.42
N MET A 9 0.74 -9.67 -8.20
CA MET A 9 1.32 -8.42 -7.71
C MET A 9 0.24 -7.36 -7.55
N PHE A 10 0.37 -6.59 -6.47
CA PHE A 10 -0.44 -5.40 -6.23
C PHE A 10 0.49 -4.22 -6.08
N THR A 11 0.14 -3.12 -6.73
CA THR A 11 0.81 -1.83 -6.51
C THR A 11 -0.09 -0.95 -5.69
N ILE A 12 0.48 -0.33 -4.66
CA ILE A 12 -0.21 0.66 -3.83
C ILE A 12 0.45 1.99 -4.13
N GLU A 13 -0.30 2.88 -4.78
CA GLU A 13 0.16 4.21 -5.15
C GLU A 13 -0.43 5.23 -4.20
N PHE A 14 0.39 6.17 -3.73
CA PHE A 14 -0.05 7.32 -2.96
C PHE A 14 0.28 8.61 -3.71
N SER A 15 -0.76 9.43 -3.93
CA SER A 15 -0.65 10.77 -4.47
C SER A 15 -1.20 11.76 -3.44
N PRO A 16 -0.42 12.77 -2.99
CA PRO A 16 -0.90 13.77 -2.04
C PRO A 16 -2.18 14.51 -2.49
N GLU A 17 -2.36 14.68 -3.80
CA GLU A 17 -3.51 15.37 -4.38
C GLU A 17 -4.76 14.49 -4.50
N HIS A 18 -4.58 13.17 -4.58
CA HIS A 18 -5.63 12.25 -5.02
C HIS A 18 -5.96 11.15 -3.99
N GLY A 19 -5.05 10.87 -3.05
CA GLY A 19 -5.16 9.80 -2.06
C GLY A 19 -4.42 8.53 -2.46
N VAL A 20 -4.93 7.38 -2.01
CA VAL A 20 -4.34 6.07 -2.29
C VAL A 20 -5.10 5.37 -3.42
N ARG A 21 -4.37 4.68 -4.30
CA ARG A 21 -4.93 3.80 -5.32
C ARG A 21 -4.29 2.41 -5.21
N LEU A 22 -5.08 1.38 -5.46
CA LEU A 22 -4.60 0.00 -5.58
C LEU A 22 -4.64 -0.39 -7.06
N ASN A 23 -3.54 -0.87 -7.60
CA ASN A 23 -3.52 -1.45 -8.94
C ASN A 23 -3.24 -2.93 -8.84
N TYR A 24 -3.96 -3.70 -9.64
CA TYR A 24 -3.79 -5.14 -9.77
C TYR A 24 -3.59 -5.44 -11.25
N ASP A 25 -2.55 -6.20 -11.57
CA ASP A 25 -2.04 -6.37 -12.95
C ASP A 25 -3.13 -6.75 -13.97
N GLU A 26 -4.18 -7.47 -13.56
CA GLU A 26 -5.26 -7.92 -14.44
C GLU A 26 -6.46 -6.96 -14.55
N VAL A 27 -6.53 -5.90 -13.73
CA VAL A 27 -7.71 -5.03 -13.60
C VAL A 27 -7.43 -3.58 -14.04
N GLY A 28 -6.16 -3.19 -14.14
CA GLY A 28 -5.75 -1.83 -14.53
C GLY A 28 -5.94 -0.82 -13.40
N ASP A 29 -5.94 0.46 -13.77
CA ASP A 29 -5.99 1.58 -12.83
C ASP A 29 -7.36 1.68 -12.12
N LEU A 30 -7.41 1.33 -10.82
CA LEU A 30 -8.62 1.50 -10.01
C LEU A 30 -8.81 2.97 -9.59
N PRO A 31 -10.03 3.39 -9.22
CA PRO A 31 -10.23 4.72 -8.68
C PRO A 31 -9.47 4.94 -7.37
N TYR A 32 -9.12 6.20 -7.10
CA TYR A 32 -8.56 6.59 -5.82
C TYR A 32 -9.56 6.38 -4.68
N ILE A 33 -9.05 5.84 -3.57
CA ILE A 33 -9.75 5.71 -2.31
C ILE A 33 -9.77 7.10 -1.65
N LYS A 34 -10.98 7.66 -1.54
CA LYS A 34 -11.22 9.00 -1.00
C LYS A 34 -11.56 9.01 0.49
N GLU A 35 -11.41 7.89 1.16
CA GLU A 35 -11.71 7.79 2.59
C GLU A 35 -10.64 8.53 3.40
N GLU A 36 -11.09 9.44 4.25
CA GLU A 36 -10.20 10.28 5.06
C GLU A 36 -9.35 9.40 6.00
N GLY A 37 -8.03 9.61 5.97
CA GLY A 37 -7.09 8.89 6.82
C GLY A 37 -6.71 7.49 6.34
N PHE A 38 -7.23 7.04 5.18
CA PHE A 38 -6.81 5.77 4.59
C PHE A 38 -5.32 5.78 4.21
N ASP A 39 -4.83 6.89 3.68
CA ASP A 39 -3.41 7.15 3.43
C ASP A 39 -2.55 6.95 4.69
N ARG A 40 -3.00 7.49 5.83
CA ARG A 40 -2.32 7.36 7.12
C ARG A 40 -2.39 5.92 7.63
N ALA A 41 -3.50 5.23 7.42
CA ALA A 41 -3.65 3.83 7.82
C ALA A 41 -2.66 2.93 7.06
N ILE A 42 -2.55 3.12 5.74
CA ILE A 42 -1.56 2.49 4.87
C ILE A 42 -0.16 2.78 5.40
N LEU A 43 0.25 4.05 5.54
CA LEU A 43 1.60 4.39 6.04
C LEU A 43 1.89 3.80 7.42
N ARG A 44 0.91 3.76 8.33
CA ARG A 44 1.07 3.13 9.65
C ARG A 44 1.31 1.63 9.57
N ALA A 45 0.73 0.94 8.58
CA ALA A 45 0.94 -0.49 8.39
C ALA A 45 2.40 -0.83 8.03
N TRP A 46 3.11 0.03 7.29
CA TRP A 46 4.54 -0.18 6.97
C TRP A 46 5.50 0.50 7.96
N LEU A 47 5.18 1.71 8.41
CA LEU A 47 6.13 2.57 9.14
C LEU A 47 5.76 2.79 10.61
N GLY A 48 4.56 2.36 11.03
CA GLY A 48 4.08 2.52 12.40
C GLY A 48 4.80 1.65 13.42
N ASP A 49 4.27 1.61 14.64
CA ASP A 49 4.89 0.91 15.77
C ASP A 49 4.82 -0.62 15.64
N ASN A 50 3.81 -1.14 14.96
CA ASN A 50 3.62 -2.55 14.63
C ASN A 50 3.61 -2.74 13.11
N PRO A 51 4.77 -2.68 12.44
CA PRO A 51 4.83 -2.76 10.99
C PRO A 51 4.59 -4.20 10.50
N ILE A 52 4.08 -4.34 9.28
CA ILE A 52 3.93 -5.64 8.60
C ILE A 52 5.28 -6.37 8.50
N SER A 53 6.37 -5.61 8.29
CA SER A 53 7.73 -6.14 8.32
C SER A 53 8.68 -5.12 8.95
N LEU A 54 9.41 -5.56 9.98
CA LEU A 54 10.42 -4.75 10.64
C LEU A 54 11.62 -4.47 9.74
N GLU A 55 12.02 -5.46 8.92
CA GLU A 55 13.11 -5.33 7.96
C GLU A 55 12.75 -4.29 6.88
N MET A 56 11.57 -4.41 6.28
CA MET A 56 11.10 -3.46 5.28
C MET A 56 11.00 -2.03 5.83
N LYS A 57 10.56 -1.87 7.09
CA LYS A 57 10.56 -0.56 7.76
C LYS A 57 11.97 0.02 7.87
N LYS A 58 12.96 -0.78 8.25
CA LYS A 58 14.36 -0.35 8.36
C LYS A 58 14.91 0.10 7.01
N ASP A 59 14.68 -0.68 5.96
CA ASP A 59 15.11 -0.35 4.59
C ASP A 59 14.49 0.95 4.10
N LEU A 60 13.18 1.15 4.30
CA LEU A 60 12.47 2.38 3.92
C LEU A 60 12.98 3.62 4.67
N LEU A 61 13.51 3.44 5.88
CA LEU A 61 14.08 4.52 6.70
C LEU A 61 15.59 4.69 6.49
N GLY A 62 16.23 3.88 5.65
CA GLY A 62 17.68 3.88 5.45
C GLY A 62 18.48 3.47 6.69
N GLN A 63 17.89 2.66 7.57
CA GLN A 63 18.50 2.22 8.83
C GLN A 63 19.16 0.85 8.61
N HIS A 64 20.44 0.86 8.24
CA HIS A 64 21.28 -0.33 8.13
C HIS A 64 22.11 -0.55 9.40
#